data_AF-A0A285V3I3-F1
#
_entry.id   AF-A0A285V3I3-F1
#
_cell.length_a   1.000
_cell.length_b   1.000
_cell.length_c   1.000
_cell.angle_alpha   90.00
_cell.angle_beta   90.00
_cell.angle_gamma   90.00
#
_symmetry.space_group_name_H-M   'P 1'
#
loop_
_entity.id
_entity.type
_entity.pdbx_description
1 polymer ?
#
loop_
_entity_poly.entity_id
_entity_poly.type
_entity_poly.pdbx_seq_one_letter_code
_entity_poly.pdbx_strand_id
1 'polypeptide(L)'
;MLPRAISVVISPTTAQEVPMARTTNSSATWASVRLKLAARPLSAIHLSVLVSERGLRTGRGHSTSTRRWMAGLLLALLPLAACTEDEAGPEGTSPSATTSLSSPTPTTPPATSRASSLEEEAAEAATEAFEGLLRVSDAASREPSAQNWEPEIRQYAADPAALLTVQSVRDYATLGLRQEGDSAVDLRVTGVDLASPEGPTVRITGCYDSQSAQTVNVETGEVVPPGTPPRYVWDITVVQFVAEPETPWLVATLEPLTDQPC
;
A
#
# COMPACT_ATOMS: atom_id res chain seq x y z
N MET A 1 14.38 -31.69 -49.92
CA MET A 1 14.02 -32.19 -48.57
C MET A 1 12.70 -31.57 -48.19
N LEU A 2 11.76 -32.33 -47.61
CA LEU A 2 10.51 -31.80 -47.05
C LEU A 2 10.39 -32.24 -45.58
N PRO A 3 9.85 -31.40 -44.68
CA PRO A 3 9.54 -31.82 -43.31
C PRO A 3 8.33 -32.78 -43.30
N ARG A 4 8.34 -33.74 -42.36
CA ARG A 4 7.18 -34.58 -42.08
C ARG A 4 6.22 -33.84 -41.14
N ALA A 5 4.91 -33.94 -41.42
CA ALA A 5 3.90 -33.62 -40.41
C ALA A 5 3.89 -34.69 -39.30
N ILE A 6 3.66 -34.26 -38.06
CA ILE A 6 3.49 -35.14 -36.90
C ILE A 6 2.02 -35.10 -36.47
N SER A 7 1.31 -36.20 -36.64
CA SER A 7 -0.06 -36.34 -36.13
C SER A 7 -0.02 -36.77 -34.66
N VAL A 8 -0.46 -35.90 -33.75
CA VAL A 8 -0.68 -36.25 -32.35
C VAL A 8 -2.08 -36.83 -32.19
N VAL A 9 -2.19 -38.06 -31.68
CA VAL A 9 -3.47 -38.70 -31.35
C VAL A 9 -3.78 -38.43 -29.88
N ILE A 10 -4.89 -37.76 -29.60
CA ILE A 10 -5.39 -37.51 -28.25
C ILE A 10 -6.50 -38.53 -27.96
N SER A 11 -6.29 -39.38 -26.95
CA SER A 11 -7.31 -40.32 -26.46
C SER A 11 -8.17 -39.67 -25.37
N PRO A 12 -9.48 -39.98 -25.28
CA PRO A 12 -10.39 -39.32 -24.35
C PRO A 12 -10.24 -39.79 -22.90
N THR A 13 -10.61 -38.88 -21.99
CA THR A 13 -10.69 -38.98 -20.53
C THR A 13 -11.41 -40.23 -20.00
N THR A 14 -10.80 -40.88 -19.00
CA THR A 14 -11.53 -41.72 -18.02
C THR A 14 -11.73 -40.90 -16.74
N ALA A 15 -12.98 -40.66 -16.35
CA ALA A 15 -13.28 -40.02 -15.06
C ALA A 15 -13.20 -41.06 -13.94
N GLN A 16 -12.67 -40.67 -12.77
CA GLN A 16 -12.56 -41.52 -11.59
C GLN A 16 -13.32 -40.88 -10.41
N GLU A 17 -14.41 -41.51 -9.98
CA GLU A 17 -15.09 -41.14 -8.74
C GLU A 17 -14.21 -41.44 -7.52
N VAL A 18 -14.24 -40.54 -6.53
CA VAL A 18 -13.62 -40.72 -5.21
C VAL A 18 -14.70 -40.37 -4.15
N PRO A 19 -14.97 -41.25 -3.17
CA PRO A 19 -16.19 -41.17 -2.36
C PRO A 19 -16.16 -40.09 -1.28
N MET A 20 -17.35 -39.62 -0.89
CA MET A 20 -17.54 -38.67 0.21
C MET A 20 -17.04 -39.23 1.55
N ALA A 21 -16.08 -38.56 2.18
CA ALA A 21 -15.71 -38.80 3.57
C ALA A 21 -16.77 -38.21 4.53
N ARG A 22 -17.08 -38.93 5.61
CA ARG A 22 -18.18 -38.62 6.53
C ARG A 22 -17.76 -37.57 7.57
N THR A 23 -18.59 -36.54 7.75
CA THR A 23 -18.42 -35.49 8.76
C THR A 23 -18.40 -36.04 10.19
N THR A 24 -17.50 -35.51 11.02
CA THR A 24 -17.47 -35.68 12.48
C THR A 24 -17.38 -34.32 13.17
N ASN A 25 -18.25 -34.09 14.16
CA ASN A 25 -18.21 -32.87 14.97
C ASN A 25 -17.08 -32.93 15.99
N SER A 26 -16.15 -31.98 15.93
CA SER A 26 -15.18 -31.69 17.00
C SER A 26 -15.45 -30.31 17.59
N SER A 27 -16.28 -30.26 18.62
CA SER A 27 -16.53 -29.06 19.41
C SER A 27 -15.31 -28.73 20.29
N ALA A 28 -14.38 -27.93 19.77
CA ALA A 28 -13.20 -27.47 20.50
C ALA A 28 -13.44 -26.10 21.14
N THR A 29 -13.61 -26.08 22.47
CA THR A 29 -13.80 -24.84 23.24
C THR A 29 -12.48 -24.09 23.38
N TRP A 30 -12.33 -22.94 22.71
CA TRP A 30 -11.16 -22.06 22.87
C TRP A 30 -11.49 -20.83 23.70
N ALA A 31 -10.61 -20.52 24.66
CA ALA A 31 -10.82 -19.46 25.64
C ALA A 31 -10.56 -18.05 25.06
N SER A 32 -11.21 -17.04 25.65
CA SER A 32 -11.20 -15.67 25.14
C SER A 32 -9.84 -14.96 25.30
N VAL A 33 -9.04 -14.94 24.23
CA VAL A 33 -7.91 -14.01 24.11
C VAL A 33 -8.46 -12.60 23.84
N ARG A 34 -8.41 -11.72 24.85
CA ARG A 34 -8.77 -10.30 24.69
C ARG A 34 -7.65 -9.53 23.99
N LEU A 35 -7.59 -9.58 22.66
CA LEU A 35 -6.86 -8.55 21.90
C LEU A 35 -7.53 -7.20 22.14
N LYS A 36 -6.79 -6.23 22.71
CA LYS A 36 -7.18 -4.82 22.67
C LYS A 36 -6.91 -4.30 21.26
N LEU A 37 -7.91 -4.36 20.38
CA LEU A 37 -7.89 -3.53 19.17
C LEU A 37 -7.87 -2.06 19.60
N ALA A 38 -6.73 -1.41 19.41
CA ALA A 38 -6.65 0.04 19.42
C ALA A 38 -7.30 0.52 18.11
N ALA A 39 -8.53 1.01 18.19
CA ALA A 39 -9.25 1.54 17.05
C ALA A 39 -8.59 2.84 16.55
N ARG A 40 -7.62 2.72 15.65
CA ARG A 40 -7.27 3.83 14.74
C ARG A 40 -8.52 4.12 13.88
N PRO A 41 -8.86 5.40 13.66
CA PRO A 41 -9.95 5.73 12.76
C PRO A 41 -9.55 5.30 11.36
N LEU A 42 -10.36 4.44 10.74
CA LEU A 42 -10.31 4.24 9.29
C LEU A 42 -10.81 5.54 8.65
N SER A 43 -9.89 6.35 8.14
CA SER A 43 -10.19 7.43 7.22
C SER A 43 -10.70 6.82 5.91
N ALA A 44 -11.97 6.43 5.90
CA ALA A 44 -12.65 5.97 4.70
C ALA A 44 -12.58 7.10 3.67
N ILE A 45 -11.82 6.89 2.61
CA ILE A 45 -11.74 7.79 1.46
C ILE A 45 -13.06 7.64 0.70
N HIS A 46 -14.10 8.26 1.24
CA HIS A 46 -15.35 8.48 0.55
C HIS A 46 -15.06 9.40 -0.62
N LEU A 47 -14.88 8.81 -1.81
CA LEU A 47 -14.87 9.54 -3.07
C LEU A 47 -16.21 10.26 -3.17
N SER A 48 -16.24 11.52 -2.75
CA SER A 48 -17.47 12.25 -2.44
C SER A 48 -18.04 12.86 -3.71
N VAL A 49 -18.43 11.98 -4.63
CA VAL A 49 -19.11 12.32 -5.87
C VAL A 49 -20.46 12.93 -5.51
N LEU A 50 -20.48 14.26 -5.38
CA LEU A 50 -21.69 15.05 -5.22
C LEU A 50 -22.48 15.01 -6.53
N VAL A 51 -23.25 13.93 -6.72
CA VAL A 51 -24.25 13.82 -7.78
C VAL A 51 -25.19 15.00 -7.67
N SER A 52 -25.04 15.98 -8.57
CA SER A 52 -25.86 17.18 -8.61
C SER A 52 -27.23 16.83 -9.18
N GLU A 53 -28.13 16.32 -8.33
CA GLU A 53 -29.53 16.04 -8.69
C GLU A 53 -30.26 17.33 -9.12
N ARG A 54 -30.13 17.72 -10.39
CA ARG A 54 -30.97 18.74 -11.03
C ARG A 54 -32.36 18.16 -11.31
N GLY A 55 -33.08 17.86 -10.25
CA GLY A 55 -34.38 17.21 -10.29
C GLY A 55 -35.45 18.03 -11.01
N LEU A 56 -35.78 17.62 -12.23
CA LEU A 56 -37.00 18.03 -12.93
C LEU A 56 -38.22 17.42 -12.21
N ARG A 57 -38.81 18.16 -11.25
CA ARG A 57 -40.12 17.79 -10.68
C ARG A 57 -40.98 18.98 -10.31
N THR A 58 -42.09 19.11 -11.03
CA THR A 58 -43.26 19.90 -10.63
C THR A 58 -43.96 19.22 -9.46
N GLY A 59 -44.18 19.92 -8.34
CA GLY A 59 -44.79 19.32 -7.16
C GLY A 59 -45.12 20.34 -6.05
N ARG A 60 -46.34 20.87 -6.06
CA ARG A 60 -46.85 21.79 -5.02
C ARG A 60 -47.19 21.00 -3.74
N GLY A 61 -46.48 21.26 -2.64
CA GLY A 61 -46.82 20.74 -1.31
C GLY A 61 -46.13 21.51 -0.18
N HIS A 62 -46.89 21.97 0.82
CA HIS A 62 -46.35 22.71 1.97
C HIS A 62 -46.00 21.77 3.13
N SER A 63 -44.84 21.96 3.76
CA SER A 63 -44.71 21.87 5.22
C SER A 63 -43.40 22.53 5.68
N THR A 64 -43.48 23.45 6.64
CA THR A 64 -42.31 24.07 7.27
C THR A 64 -42.06 23.42 8.63
N SER A 65 -40.89 22.81 8.82
CA SER A 65 -40.45 22.29 10.12
C SER A 65 -39.01 22.71 10.42
N THR A 66 -38.86 23.87 11.06
CA THR A 66 -37.57 24.33 11.59
C THR A 66 -37.30 23.66 12.94
N ARG A 67 -36.17 22.95 13.08
CA ARG A 67 -35.74 22.41 14.38
C ARG A 67 -34.28 22.74 14.69
N ARG A 68 -34.10 23.71 15.61
CA ARG A 68 -32.79 24.15 16.13
C ARG A 68 -32.30 23.24 17.24
N TRP A 69 -31.05 22.79 17.16
CA TRP A 69 -30.22 22.35 18.29
C TRP A 69 -28.80 22.85 17.99
N MET A 70 -28.37 23.99 18.55
CA MET A 70 -27.81 24.17 19.92
C MET A 70 -26.42 23.54 20.06
N ALA A 71 -25.40 24.41 20.13
CA ALA A 71 -24.00 24.03 20.31
C ALA A 71 -23.69 23.67 21.77
N GLY A 72 -22.73 22.77 21.98
CA GLY A 72 -22.14 22.46 23.29
C GLY A 72 -20.67 22.87 23.32
N LEU A 73 -20.28 23.62 24.35
CA LEU A 73 -18.92 24.10 24.60
C LEU A 73 -18.35 23.43 25.86
N LEU A 74 -17.06 23.12 25.84
CA LEU A 74 -16.03 23.03 26.91
C LEU A 74 -15.05 21.88 26.54
N LEU A 75 -13.73 22.05 26.39
CA LEU A 75 -12.68 22.79 27.13
C LEU A 75 -12.15 22.00 28.34
N ALA A 76 -10.99 21.35 28.15
CA ALA A 76 -10.12 20.82 29.19
C ALA A 76 -8.65 20.92 28.72
N LEU A 77 -7.78 21.55 29.52
CA LEU A 77 -6.34 21.69 29.29
C LEU A 77 -5.59 20.95 30.40
N LEU A 78 -4.55 20.18 30.04
CA LEU A 78 -3.73 19.41 30.99
C LEU A 78 -2.24 19.40 30.56
N PRO A 79 -1.39 20.23 31.19
CA PRO A 79 0.07 20.15 31.09
C PRO A 79 0.71 19.72 32.42
N LEU A 80 1.67 18.78 32.39
CA LEU A 80 2.57 18.49 33.52
C LEU A 80 3.94 17.95 33.02
N ALA A 81 5.00 18.54 33.62
CA ALA A 81 6.27 18.00 34.11
C ALA A 81 7.05 16.92 33.30
N ALA A 82 8.35 17.01 32.99
CA ALA A 82 9.55 17.69 33.54
C ALA A 82 10.33 16.91 34.65
N CYS A 83 11.56 16.48 34.30
CA CYS A 83 12.68 15.84 35.05
C CYS A 83 13.84 15.63 34.02
N THR A 84 15.17 15.58 34.22
CA THR A 84 16.12 15.71 35.36
C THR A 84 16.08 14.64 36.47
N GLU A 85 17.18 14.25 37.13
CA GLU A 85 18.63 14.60 37.06
C GLU A 85 19.44 13.42 36.41
N ASP A 86 20.71 12.97 36.63
CA ASP A 86 22.02 13.31 37.30
C ASP A 86 23.05 12.20 36.84
N GLU A 87 24.36 12.09 37.17
CA GLU A 87 25.55 12.99 37.17
C GLU A 87 26.88 12.16 37.30
N ALA A 88 28.02 12.71 36.81
CA ALA A 88 29.47 12.44 37.01
C ALA A 88 30.09 11.05 37.36
N GLY A 89 31.01 10.61 36.49
CA GLY A 89 32.39 10.16 36.84
C GLY A 89 32.61 8.74 37.41
N PRO A 90 33.87 8.35 37.78
CA PRO A 90 35.14 9.10 37.70
C PRO A 90 36.27 8.38 36.88
N GLU A 91 37.50 8.89 36.96
CA GLU A 91 38.71 8.44 36.24
C GLU A 91 39.36 7.13 36.78
N GLY A 92 40.23 6.49 35.98
CA GLY A 92 40.97 5.29 36.42
C GLY A 92 42.17 4.82 35.57
N THR A 93 43.38 5.28 35.93
CA THR A 93 44.68 4.57 35.80
C THR A 93 45.28 4.22 34.42
N SER A 94 46.24 5.06 34.00
CA SER A 94 47.65 4.76 33.65
C SER A 94 48.04 3.61 32.66
N PRO A 95 49.02 3.81 31.75
CA PRO A 95 49.33 2.87 30.67
C PRO A 95 50.40 1.80 31.01
N SER A 96 50.28 0.64 30.35
CA SER A 96 51.36 -0.34 30.19
C SER A 96 51.80 -0.43 28.73
N ALA A 97 53.07 -0.13 28.45
CA ALA A 97 53.64 -0.27 27.11
C ALA A 97 54.25 -1.67 26.91
N THR A 98 53.75 -2.43 25.93
CA THR A 98 54.32 -3.71 25.51
C THR A 98 54.51 -3.74 24.00
N THR A 99 55.73 -3.52 23.55
CA THR A 99 56.12 -3.62 22.14
C THR A 99 56.30 -5.08 21.73
N SER A 100 55.54 -5.59 20.75
CA SER A 100 55.87 -6.84 20.06
C SER A 100 55.20 -6.98 18.68
N LEU A 101 56.08 -7.18 17.69
CA LEU A 101 55.91 -7.87 16.40
C LEU A 101 54.63 -7.63 15.59
N SER A 102 54.80 -6.93 14.46
CA SER A 102 53.89 -6.97 13.32
C SER A 102 53.74 -8.40 12.77
N SER A 103 52.51 -8.81 12.47
CA SER A 103 52.21 -9.95 11.59
C SER A 103 51.04 -9.55 10.66
N PRO A 104 51.16 -9.70 9.33
CA PRO A 104 50.08 -9.35 8.41
C PRO A 104 48.99 -10.42 8.48
N THR A 105 47.78 -10.02 8.85
CA THR A 105 46.60 -10.91 9.01
C THR A 105 45.37 -10.05 8.65
N PRO A 106 44.38 -10.60 7.92
CA PRO A 106 44.01 -10.01 6.63
C PRO A 106 43.10 -8.78 6.71
N THR A 107 43.19 -7.94 5.67
CA THR A 107 42.24 -6.87 5.40
C THR A 107 40.86 -7.46 5.08
N THR A 108 40.05 -7.68 6.11
CA THR A 108 38.61 -7.95 5.95
C THR A 108 37.97 -6.74 5.24
N PRO A 109 37.29 -6.92 4.09
CA PRO A 109 36.63 -5.81 3.42
C PRO A 109 35.51 -5.25 4.32
N PRO A 110 35.33 -3.91 4.39
CA PRO A 110 34.48 -3.28 5.38
C PRO A 110 33.03 -3.75 5.25
N ALA A 111 32.47 -4.28 6.35
CA ALA A 111 31.11 -4.80 6.40
C ALA A 111 30.07 -3.75 5.97
N THR A 112 30.29 -2.49 6.35
CA THR A 112 29.48 -1.32 5.97
C THR A 112 29.24 -1.24 4.45
N SER A 113 30.25 -1.51 3.63
CA SER A 113 30.14 -1.39 2.16
C SER A 113 29.19 -2.43 1.56
N ARG A 114 29.03 -3.59 2.21
CA ARG A 114 28.06 -4.63 1.81
C ARG A 114 26.67 -4.45 2.43
N ALA A 115 26.55 -3.70 3.52
CA ALA A 115 25.23 -3.31 4.04
C ALA A 115 24.59 -2.29 3.08
N SER A 116 25.31 -1.21 2.76
CA SER A 116 24.78 -0.16 1.89
C SER A 116 24.42 -0.64 0.48
N SER A 117 25.16 -1.60 -0.10
CA SER A 117 24.78 -2.17 -1.41
C SER A 117 23.47 -2.97 -1.36
N LEU A 118 23.17 -3.66 -0.24
CA LEU A 118 21.91 -4.39 -0.06
C LEU A 118 20.75 -3.44 0.25
N GLU A 119 21.02 -2.34 0.94
CA GLU A 119 20.04 -1.27 1.17
C GLU A 119 19.68 -0.54 -0.14
N GLU A 120 20.66 -0.34 -1.03
CA GLU A 120 20.50 0.24 -2.37
C GLU A 120 19.73 -0.71 -3.33
N GLU A 121 20.09 -2.00 -3.36
CA GLU A 121 19.40 -3.04 -4.13
C GLU A 121 17.92 -3.21 -3.69
N ALA A 122 17.66 -3.19 -2.38
CA ALA A 122 16.30 -3.22 -1.84
C ALA A 122 15.50 -1.95 -2.19
N ALA A 123 16.14 -0.78 -2.14
CA ALA A 123 15.54 0.50 -2.50
C ALA A 123 15.15 0.58 -4.00
N GLU A 124 16.01 0.07 -4.89
CA GLU A 124 15.72 -0.03 -6.33
C GLU A 124 14.55 -0.99 -6.61
N ALA A 125 14.61 -2.22 -6.09
CA ALA A 125 13.57 -3.23 -6.31
C ALA A 125 12.20 -2.83 -5.70
N ALA A 126 12.19 -2.15 -4.55
CA ALA A 126 10.97 -1.60 -3.98
C ALA A 126 10.37 -0.45 -4.81
N THR A 127 11.22 0.36 -5.46
CA THR A 127 10.79 1.41 -6.37
C THR A 127 10.20 0.82 -7.65
N GLU A 128 10.84 -0.19 -8.25
CA GLU A 128 10.31 -0.91 -9.41
C GLU A 128 8.95 -1.56 -9.13
N ALA A 129 8.77 -2.17 -7.95
CA ALA A 129 7.50 -2.75 -7.53
C ALA A 129 6.37 -1.71 -7.44
N PHE A 130 6.66 -0.53 -6.88
CA PHE A 130 5.70 0.57 -6.84
C PHE A 130 5.37 1.12 -8.24
N GLU A 131 6.36 1.33 -9.10
CA GLU A 131 6.10 1.76 -10.48
C GLU A 131 5.31 0.71 -11.27
N GLY A 132 5.54 -0.57 -11.01
CA GLY A 132 4.77 -1.68 -11.57
C GLY A 132 3.30 -1.59 -11.19
N LEU A 133 3.00 -1.37 -9.90
CA LEU A 133 1.63 -1.11 -9.44
C LEU A 133 1.03 0.12 -10.12
N LEU A 134 1.79 1.23 -10.21
CA LEU A 134 1.33 2.48 -10.81
C LEU A 134 0.91 2.27 -12.28
N ARG A 135 1.79 1.68 -13.09
CA ARG A 135 1.53 1.34 -14.50
C ARG A 135 0.30 0.45 -14.69
N VAL A 136 0.12 -0.55 -13.82
CA VAL A 136 -1.08 -1.42 -13.86
C VAL A 136 -2.34 -0.65 -13.43
N SER A 137 -2.25 0.21 -12.41
CA SER A 137 -3.39 0.99 -11.93
C SER A 137 -3.84 2.06 -12.93
N ASP A 138 -2.92 2.67 -13.68
CA ASP A 138 -3.23 3.60 -14.77
C ASP A 138 -3.90 2.87 -15.94
N ALA A 139 -3.35 1.73 -16.37
CA ALA A 139 -3.96 0.89 -17.42
C ALA A 139 -5.37 0.43 -17.03
N ALA A 140 -5.54 -0.02 -15.79
CA ALA A 140 -6.83 -0.43 -15.25
C ALA A 140 -7.82 0.74 -15.11
N SER A 141 -7.37 1.93 -14.71
CA SER A 141 -8.25 3.11 -14.59
C SER A 141 -8.60 3.72 -15.96
N ARG A 142 -7.76 3.54 -16.98
CA ARG A 142 -8.08 3.87 -18.38
C ARG A 142 -9.13 2.93 -18.99
N GLU A 143 -9.09 1.64 -18.68
CA GLU A 143 -10.02 0.63 -19.22
C GLU A 143 -10.63 -0.29 -18.13
N PRO A 144 -11.42 0.27 -17.17
CA PRO A 144 -11.80 -0.42 -15.93
C PRO A 144 -12.78 -1.58 -16.11
N SER A 145 -13.42 -1.66 -17.28
CA SER A 145 -14.36 -2.74 -17.65
C SER A 145 -13.81 -3.72 -18.68
N ALA A 146 -12.54 -3.60 -19.11
CA ALA A 146 -11.97 -4.45 -20.17
C ALA A 146 -11.68 -5.89 -19.70
N GLN A 147 -11.19 -6.05 -18.46
CA GLN A 147 -10.89 -7.36 -17.87
C GLN A 147 -11.02 -7.34 -16.34
N ASN A 148 -10.87 -8.51 -15.70
CA ASN A 148 -10.64 -8.57 -14.27
C ASN A 148 -9.18 -8.22 -13.97
N TRP A 149 -8.91 -6.99 -13.52
CA TRP A 149 -7.57 -6.46 -13.24
C TRP A 149 -6.93 -6.94 -11.91
N GLU A 150 -7.66 -7.70 -11.09
CA GLU A 150 -7.14 -8.18 -9.79
C GLU A 150 -5.88 -9.08 -9.87
N PRO A 151 -5.71 -9.99 -10.85
CA PRO A 151 -4.49 -10.78 -11.00
C PRO A 151 -3.25 -9.96 -11.39
N GLU A 152 -3.42 -8.88 -12.17
CA GLU A 152 -2.32 -7.97 -12.52
C GLU A 152 -1.92 -7.09 -11.34
N ILE A 153 -2.90 -6.53 -10.62
CA ILE A 153 -2.64 -5.69 -9.43
C ILE A 153 -1.91 -6.49 -8.33
N ARG A 154 -2.30 -7.75 -8.12
CA ARG A 154 -1.68 -8.65 -7.12
C ARG A 154 -0.26 -9.14 -7.48
N GLN A 155 0.29 -8.78 -8.65
CA GLN A 155 1.71 -9.00 -8.94
C GLN A 155 2.62 -7.94 -8.28
N TYR A 156 2.06 -6.78 -7.92
CA TYR A 156 2.81 -5.63 -7.42
C TYR A 156 2.35 -5.13 -6.04
N ALA A 157 1.17 -5.56 -5.57
CA ALA A 157 0.62 -5.17 -4.28
C ALA A 157 0.17 -6.36 -3.44
N ALA A 158 0.34 -6.22 -2.12
CA ALA A 158 -0.27 -7.04 -1.08
C ALA A 158 -1.49 -6.32 -0.49
N ASP A 159 -2.33 -7.03 0.26
CA ASP A 159 -3.44 -6.40 0.99
C ASP A 159 -2.91 -5.67 2.25
N PRO A 160 -3.42 -4.46 2.58
CA PRO A 160 -4.62 -3.82 2.04
C PRO A 160 -4.47 -3.06 0.72
N ALA A 161 -3.25 -2.72 0.26
CA ALA A 161 -3.07 -1.89 -0.93
C ALA A 161 -3.72 -2.49 -2.19
N ALA A 162 -3.53 -3.80 -2.44
CA ALA A 162 -4.11 -4.50 -3.59
C ALA A 162 -5.65 -4.41 -3.61
N LEU A 163 -6.31 -4.69 -2.47
CA LEU A 163 -7.76 -4.54 -2.33
C LEU A 163 -8.23 -3.10 -2.62
N LEU A 164 -7.52 -2.08 -2.14
CA LEU A 164 -7.88 -0.68 -2.36
C LEU A 164 -7.74 -0.26 -3.83
N THR A 165 -6.66 -0.66 -4.52
CA THR A 165 -6.49 -0.41 -5.96
C THR A 165 -7.57 -1.14 -6.78
N VAL A 166 -7.87 -2.40 -6.44
CA VAL A 166 -8.96 -3.18 -7.09
C VAL A 166 -10.34 -2.56 -6.84
N GLN A 167 -10.59 -1.99 -5.65
CA GLN A 167 -11.82 -1.26 -5.36
C GLN A 167 -11.94 0.01 -6.20
N SER A 168 -10.88 0.84 -6.28
CA SER A 168 -10.86 2.05 -7.12
C SER A 168 -11.22 1.76 -8.59
N VAL A 169 -10.62 0.73 -9.18
CA VAL A 169 -10.92 0.31 -10.57
C VAL A 169 -12.38 -0.15 -10.72
N ARG A 170 -12.93 -0.88 -9.74
CA ARG A 170 -14.34 -1.30 -9.73
C ARG A 170 -15.30 -0.11 -9.57
N ASP A 171 -14.92 0.90 -8.79
CA ASP A 171 -15.70 2.13 -8.62
C ASP A 171 -15.69 2.97 -9.91
N TYR A 172 -14.55 3.08 -10.60
CA TYR A 172 -14.46 3.68 -11.94
C TYR A 172 -15.41 3.00 -12.94
N ALA A 173 -15.37 1.68 -13.04
CA ALA A 173 -16.29 0.90 -13.88
C ALA A 173 -17.78 1.14 -13.49
N THR A 174 -18.07 1.16 -12.19
CA THR A 174 -19.44 1.31 -11.67
C THR A 174 -20.01 2.71 -11.89
N LEU A 175 -19.18 3.75 -11.82
CA LEU A 175 -19.56 5.16 -11.99
C LEU A 175 -19.55 5.63 -13.46
N GLY A 176 -19.15 4.77 -14.40
CA GLY A 176 -18.99 5.15 -15.80
C GLY A 176 -17.85 6.15 -16.01
N LEU A 177 -16.75 6.00 -15.26
CA LEU A 177 -15.58 6.86 -15.31
C LEU A 177 -14.38 6.11 -15.93
N ARG A 178 -13.47 6.86 -16.54
CA ARG A 178 -12.15 6.39 -16.97
C ARG A 178 -11.10 7.46 -16.73
N GLN A 179 -9.84 7.05 -16.72
CA GLN A 179 -8.70 7.97 -16.69
C GLN A 179 -8.31 8.45 -18.10
N GLU A 180 -7.76 9.65 -18.18
CA GLU A 180 -6.95 10.15 -19.30
C GLU A 180 -5.61 10.66 -18.79
N GLY A 181 -4.52 10.31 -19.47
CA GLY A 181 -3.16 10.48 -18.94
C GLY A 181 -2.74 9.33 -18.02
N ASP A 182 -1.53 9.45 -17.47
CA ASP A 182 -0.87 8.48 -16.61
C ASP A 182 -0.40 9.20 -15.33
N SER A 183 -0.32 8.48 -14.21
CA SER A 183 -0.07 9.06 -12.90
C SER A 183 1.39 9.50 -12.72
N ALA A 184 1.61 10.76 -12.34
CA ALA A 184 2.95 11.26 -12.00
C ALA A 184 3.18 11.30 -10.49
N VAL A 185 4.28 10.68 -10.03
CA VAL A 185 4.71 10.67 -8.62
C VAL A 185 6.22 10.94 -8.56
N ASP A 186 6.65 12.02 -7.90
CA ASP A 186 8.08 12.21 -7.56
C ASP A 186 8.40 11.32 -6.36
N LEU A 187 9.14 10.23 -6.57
CA LEU A 187 9.44 9.24 -5.52
C LEU A 187 10.72 9.56 -4.75
N ARG A 188 10.69 9.29 -3.45
CA ARG A 188 11.86 9.36 -2.55
C ARG A 188 11.82 8.25 -1.51
N VAL A 189 12.83 7.39 -1.51
CA VAL A 189 13.05 6.42 -0.43
C VAL A 189 13.41 7.19 0.86
N THR A 190 12.74 6.85 1.96
CA THR A 190 12.89 7.51 3.28
C THR A 190 13.40 6.58 4.37
N GLY A 191 13.42 5.26 4.14
CA GLY A 191 14.09 4.30 5.01
C GLY A 191 14.07 2.88 4.44
N VAL A 192 15.06 2.07 4.83
CA VAL A 192 15.16 0.65 4.50
C VAL A 192 15.40 -0.11 5.82
N ASP A 193 14.68 -1.21 6.01
CA ASP A 193 14.86 -2.14 7.13
C ASP A 193 14.86 -3.58 6.62
N LEU A 194 16.06 -4.13 6.42
CA LEU A 194 16.28 -5.51 5.96
C LEU A 194 16.05 -6.56 7.06
N ALA A 195 15.75 -6.13 8.30
CA ALA A 195 15.56 -6.99 9.48
C ALA A 195 14.15 -6.87 10.10
N SER A 196 13.25 -6.15 9.44
CA SER A 196 11.85 -5.97 9.82
C SER A 196 11.12 -7.33 9.98
N PRO A 197 10.25 -7.51 10.99
CA PRO A 197 9.68 -8.82 11.34
C PRO A 197 8.63 -9.32 10.33
N GLU A 198 8.04 -8.44 9.51
CA GLU A 198 7.22 -8.81 8.35
C GLU A 198 8.03 -9.24 7.11
N GLY A 199 9.36 -9.05 7.12
CA GLY A 199 10.28 -9.23 6.01
C GLY A 199 10.95 -7.92 5.59
N PRO A 200 12.00 -7.95 4.73
CA PRO A 200 12.68 -6.76 4.26
C PRO A 200 11.70 -5.69 3.79
N THR A 201 11.82 -4.48 4.34
CA THR A 201 10.82 -3.41 4.24
C THR A 201 11.47 -2.12 3.76
N VAL A 202 10.86 -1.45 2.80
CA VAL A 202 11.27 -0.12 2.31
C VAL A 202 10.13 0.87 2.49
N ARG A 203 10.47 2.06 3.01
CA ARG A 203 9.57 3.21 3.13
C ARG A 203 9.88 4.20 2.01
N ILE A 204 8.85 4.60 1.29
CA ILE A 204 8.92 5.54 0.17
C ILE A 204 7.90 6.63 0.42
N THR A 205 8.27 7.87 0.13
CA THR A 205 7.37 9.01 0.12
C THR A 205 7.26 9.50 -1.31
N GLY A 206 6.05 9.52 -1.85
CA GLY A 206 5.76 10.04 -3.19
C GLY A 206 5.12 11.43 -3.11
N CYS A 207 5.49 12.34 -4.01
CA CYS A 207 4.67 13.53 -4.28
C CYS A 207 3.84 13.31 -5.54
N TYR A 208 2.55 13.03 -5.37
CA TYR A 208 1.62 12.78 -6.47
C TYR A 208 1.06 14.08 -7.02
N ASP A 209 1.00 14.20 -8.35
CA ASP A 209 0.36 15.30 -9.07
C ASP A 209 -1.06 14.91 -9.50
N SER A 210 -2.07 15.50 -8.88
CA SER A 210 -3.49 15.23 -9.15
C SER A 210 -4.00 15.85 -10.46
N GLN A 211 -3.13 16.50 -11.24
CA GLN A 211 -3.40 17.07 -12.56
C GLN A 211 -2.72 16.30 -13.69
N SER A 212 -1.81 15.36 -13.36
CA SER A 212 -1.12 14.49 -14.32
C SER A 212 -2.07 13.57 -15.09
N ALA A 213 -3.09 13.06 -14.38
CA ALA A 213 -4.17 12.25 -14.92
C ALA A 213 -5.54 12.88 -14.60
N GLN A 214 -6.47 12.80 -15.54
CA GLN A 214 -7.83 13.35 -15.44
C GLN A 214 -8.86 12.23 -15.37
N THR A 215 -9.82 12.33 -14.47
CA THR A 215 -11.01 11.46 -14.45
C THR A 215 -12.06 12.01 -15.41
N VAL A 216 -12.54 11.20 -16.35
CA VAL A 216 -13.49 11.60 -17.40
C VAL A 216 -14.71 10.68 -17.38
N ASN A 217 -15.91 11.26 -17.45
CA ASN A 217 -17.15 10.49 -17.61
C ASN A 217 -17.24 9.92 -19.04
N VAL A 218 -17.48 8.61 -19.15
CA VAL A 218 -17.46 7.86 -20.41
C VAL A 218 -18.66 8.17 -21.32
N GLU A 219 -19.81 8.55 -20.76
CA GLU A 219 -21.02 8.87 -21.54
C GLU A 219 -21.00 10.32 -22.05
N THR A 220 -20.62 11.28 -21.21
CA THR A 220 -20.69 12.71 -21.54
C THR A 220 -19.38 13.29 -22.09
N GLY A 221 -18.24 12.67 -21.79
CA GLY A 221 -16.91 13.23 -22.04
C GLY A 221 -16.53 14.38 -21.10
N GLU A 222 -17.32 14.64 -20.04
CA GLU A 222 -17.01 15.70 -19.08
C GLU A 222 -15.90 15.27 -18.11
N VAL A 223 -14.94 16.18 -17.88
CA VAL A 223 -13.87 16.01 -16.89
C VAL A 223 -14.44 16.21 -15.48
N VAL A 224 -14.22 15.23 -14.61
CA VAL A 224 -14.57 15.26 -13.19
C VAL A 224 -13.42 15.90 -12.41
N PRO A 225 -13.62 17.02 -11.68
CA PRO A 225 -12.58 17.60 -10.85
C PRO A 225 -12.13 16.64 -9.74
N PRO A 226 -10.83 16.49 -9.45
CA PRO A 226 -10.31 15.42 -8.60
C PRO A 226 -10.67 15.55 -7.10
N GLY A 227 -11.21 16.69 -6.66
CA GLY A 227 -11.63 16.94 -5.27
C GLY A 227 -10.48 17.10 -4.25
N THR A 228 -9.25 16.83 -4.66
CA THR A 228 -8.01 16.90 -3.87
C THR A 228 -7.16 18.14 -4.23
N PRO A 229 -6.12 18.48 -3.44
CA PRO A 229 -5.14 19.50 -3.81
C PRO A 229 -4.34 19.11 -5.07
N PRO A 230 -3.80 20.07 -5.85
CA PRO A 230 -3.03 19.79 -7.06
C PRO A 230 -1.84 18.83 -6.87
N ARG A 231 -1.17 18.91 -5.72
CA ARG A 231 -0.10 18.00 -5.32
C ARG A 231 -0.26 17.63 -3.84
N TYR A 232 -0.01 16.38 -3.51
CA TYR A 232 -0.01 15.91 -2.12
C TYR A 232 0.83 14.65 -1.94
N VAL A 233 1.19 14.37 -0.68
CA VAL A 233 2.07 13.27 -0.31
C VAL A 233 1.35 11.92 -0.32
N TRP A 234 2.00 10.87 -0.80
CA TRP A 234 1.66 9.47 -0.54
C TRP A 234 2.71 8.86 0.39
N ASP A 235 2.28 8.23 1.50
CA ASP A 235 3.13 7.35 2.32
C ASP A 235 3.00 5.91 1.80
N ILE A 236 4.13 5.31 1.45
CA ILE A 236 4.21 4.05 0.71
C ILE A 236 5.12 3.11 1.50
N THR A 237 4.65 1.90 1.79
CA THR A 237 5.46 0.84 2.40
C THR A 237 5.45 -0.38 1.48
N VAL A 238 6.65 -0.82 1.09
CA VAL A 238 6.88 -1.98 0.21
C VAL A 238 7.60 -3.05 1.04
N VAL A 239 7.15 -4.31 0.94
CA VAL A 239 7.64 -5.42 1.76
C VAL A 239 7.96 -6.62 0.88
N GLN A 240 9.09 -7.27 1.13
CA GLN A 240 9.40 -8.59 0.59
C GLN A 240 8.97 -9.66 1.60
N PHE A 241 7.86 -10.34 1.34
CA PHE A 241 7.29 -11.34 2.24
C PHE A 241 8.05 -12.68 2.15
N VAL A 242 9.17 -12.78 2.86
CA VAL A 242 10.15 -13.90 2.84
C VAL A 242 9.63 -15.22 3.43
N ALA A 243 8.55 -15.76 2.89
CA ALA A 243 8.09 -17.12 3.13
C ALA A 243 8.88 -18.18 2.32
N GLU A 244 9.34 -17.78 1.13
CA GLU A 244 10.06 -18.61 0.16
C GLU A 244 11.22 -17.80 -0.46
N PRO A 245 12.25 -18.42 -1.06
CA PRO A 245 13.23 -17.69 -1.86
C PRO A 245 12.57 -17.06 -3.10
N GLU A 246 13.16 -15.99 -3.64
CA GLU A 246 12.68 -15.28 -4.84
C GLU A 246 11.27 -14.67 -4.69
N THR A 247 10.78 -14.47 -3.46
CA THR A 247 9.53 -13.74 -3.19
C THR A 247 9.61 -12.28 -3.66
N PRO A 248 8.56 -11.76 -4.35
CA PRO A 248 8.57 -10.41 -4.89
C PRO A 248 8.49 -9.34 -3.80
N TRP A 249 8.98 -8.15 -4.12
CA TRP A 249 8.65 -6.92 -3.42
C TRP A 249 7.20 -6.53 -3.77
N LEU A 250 6.37 -6.30 -2.75
CA LEU A 250 4.96 -5.93 -2.93
C LEU A 250 4.65 -4.66 -2.13
N VAL A 251 3.93 -3.72 -2.75
CA VAL A 251 3.37 -2.56 -2.06
C VAL A 251 2.33 -3.06 -1.06
N ALA A 252 2.61 -2.92 0.24
CA ALA A 252 1.71 -3.32 1.32
C ALA A 252 0.80 -2.18 1.77
N THR A 253 1.33 -0.94 1.77
CA THR A 253 0.61 0.28 2.15
C THR A 253 0.76 1.35 1.07
N LEU A 254 -0.35 2.02 0.76
CA LEU A 254 -0.46 3.15 -0.16
C LEU A 254 -1.44 4.16 0.48
N GLU A 255 -0.95 5.12 1.26
CA GLU A 255 -1.79 6.07 2.01
C GLU A 255 -1.69 7.50 1.43
N PRO A 256 -2.76 8.02 0.77
CA PRO A 256 -2.77 9.36 0.20
C PRO A 256 -3.06 10.44 1.27
N LEU A 257 -2.01 11.14 1.70
CA LEU A 257 -2.04 12.20 2.70
C LEU A 257 -2.48 13.53 2.08
N THR A 258 -3.76 13.61 1.71
CA THR A 258 -4.35 14.78 0.99
C THR A 258 -4.38 16.09 1.80
N ASP A 259 -4.01 16.07 3.07
CA ASP A 259 -3.80 17.26 3.92
C ASP A 259 -2.33 17.75 3.92
N GLN A 260 -1.40 17.00 3.32
CA GLN A 260 0.03 17.27 3.29
C GLN A 260 0.50 17.60 1.86
N PRO A 261 0.73 18.89 1.53
CA PRO A 261 1.11 19.33 0.19
C PRO A 261 2.60 19.11 -0.12
N CYS A 262 2.93 19.13 -1.41
CA CYS A 262 4.27 19.08 -1.99
C CYS A 262 4.30 19.78 -3.37
#